data_AF-A0A6G9YY15-F1
#
_entry.id   AF-A0A6G9YY15-F1
#
_cell.length_a   1.000
_cell.length_b   1.000
_cell.length_c   1.000
_cell.angle_alpha   90.00
_cell.angle_beta   90.00
_cell.angle_gamma   90.00
#
_symmetry.space_group_name_H-M   'P 1'
#
loop_
_entity.id
_entity.type
_entity.pdbx_description
1 polymer ?
#
loop_
_entity_poly.entity_id
_entity_poly.type
_entity_poly.pdbx_seq_one_letter_code
_entity_poly.pdbx_strand_id
1 'polypeptide(L)'
;MDPVALPVPDLTGKNAAAFAYSSDRLVRHLFEISLSLYPLRTELHRTDATVSEVRAAGAAIAGLLDSLDTVIRDTSLAMLALALDSCDTDPEIDRQAS
;
A
#
# COMPACT_ATOMS: atom_id res chain seq x y z
N MET A 1 -4.79 -25.52 1.29
CA MET A 1 -4.31 -24.84 2.51
C MET A 1 -4.55 -23.37 2.30
N ASP A 2 -5.64 -22.86 2.86
CA ASP A 2 -5.90 -21.42 2.86
C ASP A 2 -4.93 -20.76 3.84
N PRO A 3 -4.33 -19.60 3.51
CA PRO A 3 -3.53 -18.88 4.48
C PRO A 3 -4.44 -18.44 5.62
N VAL A 4 -4.16 -18.94 6.82
CA VAL A 4 -4.77 -18.43 8.05
C VAL A 4 -4.27 -17.01 8.23
N ALA A 5 -5.08 -16.03 7.85
CA ALA A 5 -4.90 -14.65 8.26
C ALA A 5 -5.10 -14.61 9.78
N LEU A 6 -4.00 -14.72 10.53
CA LEU A 6 -4.04 -14.52 11.97
C LEU A 6 -4.56 -13.09 12.21
N PRO A 7 -5.57 -12.91 13.08
CA PRO A 7 -5.97 -11.56 13.48
C PRO A 7 -4.75 -10.87 14.07
N VAL A 8 -4.41 -9.69 13.55
CA VAL A 8 -3.37 -8.86 14.14
C VAL A 8 -3.86 -8.51 15.56
N PRO A 9 -3.11 -8.88 16.63
CA PRO A 9 -3.49 -8.53 17.99
C PRO A 9 -3.77 -7.03 18.11
N ASP A 10 -4.79 -6.65 18.88
CA ASP A 10 -5.19 -5.27 19.17
C ASP A 10 -5.84 -4.43 18.04
N LEU A 11 -6.19 -5.02 16.89
CA LEU A 11 -7.08 -4.35 15.94
C LEU A 11 -8.54 -4.43 16.39
N THR A 12 -9.00 -3.43 17.17
CA THR A 12 -10.40 -3.32 17.58
C THR A 12 -11.03 -1.99 17.14
N GLY A 13 -12.36 -1.97 16.99
CA GLY A 13 -13.15 -0.76 16.76
C GLY A 13 -12.63 0.14 15.63
N LYS A 14 -12.21 1.36 16.00
CA LYS A 14 -11.75 2.39 15.06
C LYS A 14 -10.41 2.06 14.39
N ASN A 15 -9.49 1.40 15.09
CA ASN A 15 -8.16 1.05 14.54
C ASN A 15 -8.29 -0.04 13.46
N ALA A 16 -9.21 -1.00 13.65
CA ALA A 16 -9.54 -2.01 12.64
C ALA A 16 -10.14 -1.38 11.36
N ALA A 17 -11.04 -0.40 11.51
CA ALA A 17 -11.64 0.30 10.36
C ALA A 17 -10.62 1.12 9.58
N ALA A 18 -9.73 1.84 10.27
CA ALA A 18 -8.66 2.62 9.66
C ALA A 18 -7.61 1.73 8.96
N PHE A 19 -7.28 0.58 9.56
CA PHE A 19 -6.42 -0.43 8.94
C PHE A 19 -7.03 -1.00 7.67
N ALA A 20 -8.30 -1.40 7.71
CA ALA A 20 -9.02 -1.95 6.56
C ALA A 20 -9.12 -0.92 5.42
N TYR A 21 -9.43 0.34 5.73
CA TYR A 21 -9.47 1.42 4.75
C TYR A 21 -8.12 1.66 4.08
N SER A 22 -7.03 1.73 4.86
CA SER A 22 -5.68 1.95 4.34
C SER A 22 -5.20 0.78 3.48
N SER A 23 -5.56 -0.45 3.88
CA SER A 23 -5.25 -1.67 3.14
C SER A 23 -6.03 -1.78 1.83
N ASP A 24 -7.34 -1.46 1.83
CA ASP A 24 -8.16 -1.39 0.62
C ASP A 24 -7.59 -0.39 -0.38
N ARG A 25 -7.24 0.82 0.09
CA ARG A 25 -6.64 1.86 -0.75
C ARG A 25 -5.34 1.39 -1.40
N LEU A 26 -4.46 0.73 -0.63
CA LEU A 26 -3.21 0.17 -1.16
C LEU A 26 -3.48 -0.89 -2.23
N VAL A 27 -4.34 -1.87 -1.96
CA VAL A 27 -4.67 -2.95 -2.90
C VAL A 27 -5.28 -2.39 -4.18
N ARG A 28 -6.20 -1.44 -4.07
CA ARG A 28 -6.83 -0.79 -5.23
C ARG A 28 -5.81 -0.03 -6.08
N HIS A 29 -4.89 0.70 -5.48
CA HIS A 29 -3.84 1.38 -6.26
C HIS A 29 -2.85 0.41 -6.91
N LEU A 30 -2.46 -0.67 -6.21
CA LEU A 30 -1.62 -1.72 -6.82
C LEU A 30 -2.32 -2.33 -8.05
N PHE A 31 -3.63 -2.56 -7.95
CA PHE A 31 -4.43 -3.04 -9.07
C PHE A 31 -4.49 -2.03 -10.21
N GLU A 32 -4.77 -0.76 -9.93
CA GLU A 32 -4.81 0.33 -10.93
C GLU A 32 -3.45 0.49 -11.66
N ILE A 33 -2.33 0.41 -10.93
CA ILE A 33 -0.99 0.43 -11.51
C ILE A 33 -0.77 -0.78 -12.41
N SER A 34 -1.17 -1.99 -11.97
CA SER A 34 -1.04 -3.21 -12.78
C SER A 34 -1.82 -3.12 -14.10
N LEU A 35 -3.03 -2.53 -14.06
CA LEU A 35 -3.84 -2.29 -15.25
C LEU A 35 -3.18 -1.28 -16.19
N SER A 36 -2.55 -0.24 -15.64
CA SER A 36 -1.85 0.80 -16.40
C SER A 36 -0.56 0.28 -17.06
N LEU A 37 0.10 -0.70 -16.46
CA LEU A 37 1.29 -1.35 -17.03
C LEU A 37 0.96 -2.30 -18.19
N TYR A 38 -0.23 -2.88 -18.23
CA TYR A 38 -0.63 -3.82 -19.28
C TYR A 38 -0.52 -3.26 -20.71
N PRO A 39 -1.10 -2.08 -21.03
CA PRO A 39 -0.95 -1.48 -22.36
C PRO A 39 0.49 -1.04 -22.64
N LEU A 40 1.22 -0.55 -21.63
CA LEU A 40 2.63 -0.17 -21.78
C LEU A 40 3.51 -1.36 -22.13
N ARG A 41 3.23 -2.55 -21.58
CA ARG A 41 3.95 -3.78 -21.94
C ARG A 41 3.78 -4.12 -23.41
N THR A 42 2.56 -3.98 -23.95
CA THR A 42 2.28 -4.21 -25.37
C THR A 42 3.04 -3.22 -26.24
N GLU A 43 3.06 -1.95 -25.86
CA GLU A 43 3.78 -0.89 -26.58
C GLU A 43 5.30 -1.12 -26.57
N LEU A 44 5.86 -1.54 -25.43
CA LEU A 44 7.29 -1.84 -25.29
C LEU A 44 7.75 -3.10 -26.05
N HIS A 45 6.83 -3.99 -26.43
CA HIS A 45 7.17 -5.17 -27.25
C HIS A 45 7.16 -4.88 -28.75
N ARG A 46 6.74 -3.67 -29.16
CA ARG A 46 6.76 -3.26 -30.57
C ARG A 46 8.20 -3.04 -31.03
N THR A 47 8.60 -3.78 -32.06
CA THR A 47 9.92 -3.64 -32.68
C THR A 47 10.02 -2.45 -33.63
N ASP A 48 8.88 -1.85 -33.99
CA ASP A 48 8.75 -0.66 -34.84
C ASP A 48 8.61 0.65 -34.04
N ALA A 49 8.73 0.59 -32.71
CA ALA A 49 8.59 1.76 -31.85
C ALA A 49 9.69 2.81 -32.13
N THR A 50 9.26 4.05 -32.28
CA THR A 50 10.14 5.21 -32.40
C THR A 50 10.78 5.56 -31.05
N VAL A 51 11.90 6.28 -31.09
CA VAL A 51 12.56 6.80 -29.88
C VAL A 51 11.61 7.67 -29.03
N SER A 52 10.69 8.40 -29.67
CA SER A 52 9.72 9.23 -28.96
C SER A 52 8.70 8.38 -28.20
N GLU A 53 8.20 7.30 -28.80
CA GLU A 53 7.26 6.37 -28.15
C GLU A 53 7.92 5.65 -26.96
N VAL A 54 9.18 5.21 -27.11
CA VAL A 54 9.93 4.59 -26.02
C VAL A 54 10.13 5.57 -24.85
N ARG A 55 10.47 6.84 -25.12
CA ARG A 55 10.60 7.86 -24.06
C ARG A 55 9.26 8.15 -23.38
N ALA A 56 8.17 8.21 -24.15
CA ALA A 56 6.84 8.42 -23.60
C ALA A 56 6.42 7.26 -22.68
N ALA A 57 6.69 6.02 -23.09
CA ALA A 57 6.47 4.84 -22.25
C ALA A 57 7.33 4.87 -20.98
N GLY A 58 8.61 5.27 -21.09
CA GLY A 58 9.48 5.46 -19.92
C GLY A 58 8.97 6.52 -18.94
N ALA A 59 8.49 7.66 -19.45
CA ALA A 59 7.89 8.71 -18.62
C ALA A 59 6.60 8.23 -17.93
N ALA A 60 5.77 7.46 -18.64
CA ALA A 60 4.57 6.86 -18.06
C ALA A 60 4.91 5.87 -16.93
N ILE A 61 5.93 5.02 -17.11
CA ILE A 61 6.40 4.11 -16.07
C ILE A 61 6.93 4.87 -14.86
N ALA A 62 7.73 5.93 -15.07
CA ALA A 62 8.23 6.76 -13.98
C ALA A 62 7.09 7.36 -13.13
N GLY A 63 6.05 7.90 -13.78
CA GLY A 63 4.88 8.42 -13.07
C GLY A 63 4.09 7.35 -12.30
N LEU A 64 4.03 6.12 -12.81
CA LEU A 64 3.42 4.99 -12.09
C LEU A 64 4.25 4.61 -10.85
N LEU A 65 5.58 4.62 -10.93
CA LEU A 65 6.47 4.36 -9.80
C LEU A 65 6.36 5.46 -8.74
N ASP A 66 6.31 6.74 -9.13
CA ASP A 66 6.11 7.85 -8.20
C ASP A 66 4.76 7.76 -7.46
N SER A 67 3.72 7.32 -8.18
CA SER A 67 2.39 7.09 -7.61
C SER A 67 2.39 5.92 -6.62
N LEU A 68 3.11 4.84 -6.95
CA LEU A 68 3.30 3.68 -6.08
C LEU A 68 4.00 4.07 -4.79
N ASP A 69 5.13 4.77 -4.88
CA ASP A 69 5.91 5.25 -3.74
C ASP A 69 5.06 6.11 -2.80
N THR A 70 4.20 6.95 -3.37
CA THR A 70 3.30 7.80 -2.59
C THR A 70 2.30 6.97 -1.80
N VAL A 71 1.65 5.98 -2.42
CA VAL A 71 0.67 5.16 -1.70
C VAL A 71 1.30 4.20 -0.72
N ILE A 72 2.48 3.64 -1.01
CA ILE A 72 3.23 2.85 -0.03
C ILE A 72 3.54 3.73 1.19
N ARG A 73 4.11 4.92 0.99
CA ARG A 73 4.43 5.85 2.07
C ARG A 73 3.21 6.24 2.89
N ASP A 74 2.12 6.66 2.25
CA ASP A 74 0.89 7.05 2.93
C ASP A 74 0.33 5.91 3.78
N THR A 75 0.24 4.71 3.20
CA THR A 75 -0.29 3.54 3.89
C THR A 75 0.63 3.11 5.04
N SER A 76 1.95 3.15 4.84
CA SER A 76 2.91 2.84 5.91
C SER A 76 2.85 3.85 7.06
N LEU A 77 2.70 5.15 6.78
CA LEU A 77 2.52 6.17 7.82
C LEU A 77 1.20 5.98 8.58
N ALA A 78 0.12 5.66 7.87
CA ALA A 78 -1.16 5.35 8.50
C ALA A 78 -1.06 4.11 9.39
N MET A 79 -0.43 3.04 8.91
CA MET A 79 -0.22 1.82 9.70
C MET A 79 0.70 2.04 10.90
N LEU A 80 1.75 2.87 10.76
CA LEU A 80 2.61 3.24 11.87
C LEU A 80 1.85 4.03 12.94
N ALA A 81 1.02 5.00 12.53
CA ALA A 81 0.18 5.74 13.47
C ALA A 81 -0.77 4.82 14.24
N LEU A 82 -1.40 3.85 13.55
CA LEU A 82 -2.25 2.86 14.20
C LEU A 82 -1.48 1.97 15.18
N ALA A 83 -0.26 1.56 14.85
CA ALA A 83 0.58 0.76 15.73
C ALA A 83 1.01 1.53 17.00
N LEU A 84 1.30 2.83 16.84
CA LEU A 84 1.62 3.72 17.97
C LEU A 84 0.40 3.95 18.87
N ASP A 85 -0.78 4.20 18.29
CA ASP A 85 -2.03 4.37 19.04
C ASP A 85 -2.40 3.10 19.83
N SER A 86 -2.16 1.91 19.26
CA SER A 86 -2.38 0.64 19.98
C SER A 86 -1.40 0.44 21.15
N CYS A 87 -0.18 0.97 21.06
CA CYS A 87 0.84 0.86 22.12
C CYS A 87 0.54 1.74 23.34
N ASP A 88 -0.16 2.86 23.16
CA ASP A 88 -0.55 3.78 24.26
C ASP A 88 -1.73 3.25 25.09
N THR A 89 -2.45 2.23 24.60
CA THR A 89 -3.63 1.64 25.24
C THR A 89 -3.35 0.45 26.17
N ASP A 90 -2.11 0.28 26.66
CA ASP A 90 -1.74 -0.81 27.57
C ASP A 90 -1.60 -0.33 29.05
N PRO A 91 -2.70 -0.11 29.81
CA PRO A 91 -2.64 0.31 31.21
C PRO A 91 -2.58 -0.91 32.14
N GLU A 92 -1.52 -1.71 32.08
CA GLU A 92 -1.33 -2.82 33.03
C GLU A 92 0.08 -2.90 33.64
N ILE A 93 0.75 -1.75 33.83
CA ILE A 93 2.00 -1.71 34.61
C ILE A 93 1.86 -0.96 35.96
N ASP A 94 0.84 -0.13 36.15
CA ASP A 94 0.72 0.69 37.37
C ASP A 94 -0.09 0.07 38.53
N ARG A 95 -0.65 -1.14 38.36
CA ARG A 95 -1.56 -1.74 39.37
C ARG A 95 -0.92 -2.76 40.33
N GLN A 96 0.39 -2.99 40.26
CA GLN A 96 1.10 -3.95 41.14
C GLN A 96 1.95 -3.31 42.26
N ALA A 97 1.87 -1.98 42.44
CA ALA A 97 2.50 -1.28 43.56
C ALA A 97 1.45 -0.61 44.47
N SER A 98 0.65 -1.39 45.18
CA SER A 98 -0.10 -0.95 46.37
C SER A 98 -0.35 -2.11 47.30
#